data_AF-A0AAD6UYQ6-F1
#
_entry.id   AF-A0AAD6UYQ6-F1
#
_cell.length_a   1.000
_cell.length_b   1.000
_cell.length_c   1.000
_cell.angle_alpha   90.00
_cell.angle_beta   90.00
_cell.angle_gamma   90.00
#
_symmetry.space_group_name_H-M   'P 1'
#
loop_
_entity.id
_entity.type
_entity.pdbx_description
1 polymer ?
#
loop_
_entity_poly.entity_id
_entity_poly.type
_entity_poly.pdbx_seq_one_letter_code
_entity_poly.pdbx_strand_id
1 'polypeptide(L)'
;MARAAAGPSRSVAGPSGLGARGSGGEVEPVTPARRARDPNIDPALYTPSKRMRMMISALGGTSSGSFLISKAPVTSQSHIAAPVLERPLPMPNWDLLCESRPEDIETLSAQSLRERVNKLTSALARSQQQLLAREGMIEAANAQLVVQNIFVGMQSEALHAKETKKSKKREKVKVLADGKGRHLTDLEFIDSLAREQAEKAADEAAKADRAKAREDMRSAKAELEERWKQMKADHLQAVARWETQCTTLTAGGARKKDLPKKPKRAKKPQLEKVDESDDESDGSSSE
;
A
#
# COMPACT_ATOMS: atom_id res chain seq x y z
N MET A 1 -4.61 43.90 41.06
CA MET A 1 -3.34 43.49 41.68
C MET A 1 -2.29 43.37 40.58
N ALA A 2 -1.36 44.32 40.58
CA ALA A 2 -0.31 44.48 39.60
C ALA A 2 0.88 43.58 39.92
N ARG A 3 1.53 43.04 38.90
CA ARG A 3 2.95 42.68 38.96
C ARG A 3 3.59 42.87 37.59
N ALA A 4 4.22 44.03 37.45
CA ALA A 4 5.20 44.35 36.43
C ALA A 4 6.50 43.61 36.72
N ALA A 5 7.15 43.07 35.69
CA ALA A 5 8.55 42.65 35.76
C ALA A 5 9.28 43.29 34.57
N ALA A 6 10.20 44.19 34.92
CA ALA A 6 11.01 44.96 34.01
C ALA A 6 12.43 44.37 33.92
N GLY A 7 12.98 44.42 32.70
CA GLY A 7 14.40 44.61 32.42
C GLY A 7 15.24 43.35 32.14
N PRO A 8 16.49 43.49 31.65
CA PRO A 8 17.13 44.68 31.10
C PRO A 8 17.78 44.49 29.71
N SER A 9 18.01 45.63 29.07
CA SER A 9 18.84 45.88 27.89
C SER A 9 20.34 45.88 28.23
N ARG A 10 21.20 45.32 27.35
CA ARG A 10 22.65 45.59 27.24
C ARG A 10 23.16 45.21 25.85
N SER A 11 23.64 46.19 25.06
CA SER A 11 25.06 46.45 24.72
C SER A 11 25.64 45.46 23.67
N VAL A 12 25.78 45.81 22.40
CA VAL A 12 26.79 46.67 21.73
C VAL A 12 28.22 46.10 21.71
N ALA A 13 28.74 46.03 20.48
CA ALA A 13 30.14 46.05 19.99
C ALA A 13 30.96 44.76 19.87
N GLY A 14 31.45 44.53 18.64
CA GLY A 14 32.82 44.06 18.39
C GLY A 14 33.01 43.03 17.27
N PRO A 15 33.40 43.43 16.05
CA PRO A 15 33.98 42.55 15.05
C PRO A 15 35.52 42.61 15.13
N SER A 16 36.20 41.48 15.29
CA SER A 16 37.62 41.30 14.96
C SER A 16 38.03 39.85 15.17
N GLY A 17 38.35 39.17 14.07
CA GLY A 17 38.82 37.79 14.09
C GLY A 17 39.47 37.43 12.76
N LEU A 18 40.60 38.08 12.47
CA LEU A 18 41.55 37.65 11.45
C LEU A 18 42.23 36.37 11.92
N GLY A 19 42.27 35.36 11.04
CA GLY A 19 43.30 34.33 11.07
C GLY A 19 42.82 32.92 11.43
N ALA A 20 42.52 32.13 10.38
CA ALA A 20 42.74 30.69 10.41
C ALA A 20 42.94 30.18 8.98
N ARG A 21 44.23 30.07 8.60
CA ARG A 21 44.69 29.28 7.46
C ARG A 21 44.46 27.79 7.78
N GLY A 22 43.90 27.06 6.82
CA GLY A 22 44.18 25.63 6.62
C GLY A 22 43.41 24.66 7.51
N SER A 23 42.24 24.24 7.04
CA SER A 23 41.79 22.87 7.23
C SER A 23 41.10 22.44 5.94
N GLY A 24 41.61 21.39 5.31
CA GLY A 24 40.96 20.73 4.18
C GLY A 24 39.70 20.05 4.69
N GLY A 25 38.63 20.83 4.80
CA GLY A 25 37.31 20.36 5.17
C GLY A 25 36.77 19.46 4.07
N GLU A 26 36.65 18.18 4.39
CA GLU A 26 35.77 17.24 3.72
C GLU A 26 34.41 17.93 3.54
N VAL A 27 34.11 18.34 2.30
CA VAL A 27 32.84 19.01 1.97
C VAL A 27 31.77 17.94 2.09
N GLU A 28 31.14 17.84 3.27
CA GLU A 28 29.95 17.03 3.42
C GLU A 28 28.97 17.45 2.32
N PRO A 29 28.45 16.50 1.53
CA PRO A 29 27.51 16.80 0.47
C PRO A 29 26.27 17.44 1.11
N VAL A 30 26.20 18.78 1.02
CA VAL A 30 25.04 19.55 1.47
C VAL A 30 23.86 19.03 0.66
N THR A 31 23.01 18.26 1.33
CA THR A 31 21.80 17.73 0.72
C THR A 31 20.98 18.95 0.31
N PRO A 32 20.58 19.09 -0.98
CA PRO A 32 19.89 20.29 -1.44
C PRO A 32 18.67 20.51 -0.54
N ALA A 33 18.70 21.61 0.21
CA ALA A 33 17.63 21.99 1.12
C ALA A 33 16.33 21.95 0.34
N ARG A 34 15.37 21.13 0.81
CA ARG A 34 14.05 21.03 0.18
C ARG A 34 13.50 22.45 0.06
N ARG A 35 13.35 22.95 -1.17
CA ARG A 35 12.77 24.26 -1.43
C ARG A 35 11.46 24.34 -0.65
N ALA A 36 11.37 25.31 0.25
CA ALA A 36 10.13 25.60 0.96
C ALA A 36 9.04 25.77 -0.09
N ARG A 37 8.03 24.90 -0.03
CA ARG A 37 6.93 24.96 -0.98
C ARG A 37 6.11 26.20 -0.63
N ASP A 38 5.79 26.97 -1.65
CA ASP A 38 4.85 28.06 -1.51
C ASP A 38 3.47 27.46 -1.14
N PRO A 39 2.92 27.77 0.04
CA PRO A 39 1.61 27.27 0.46
C PRO A 39 0.46 27.82 -0.40
N ASN A 40 0.73 28.81 -1.26
CA ASN A 40 -0.30 29.53 -2.00
C ASN A 40 -0.50 29.05 -3.45
N ILE A 41 0.16 27.96 -3.87
CA ILE A 41 -0.03 27.41 -5.22
C ILE A 41 -1.35 26.65 -5.29
N ASP A 42 -2.22 27.03 -6.23
CA ASP A 42 -3.47 26.34 -6.50
C ASP A 42 -3.22 24.85 -6.83
N PRO A 43 -3.73 23.91 -6.02
CA PRO A 43 -3.57 22.48 -6.26
C PRO A 43 -4.17 22.03 -7.60
N ALA A 44 -5.12 22.79 -8.17
CA ALA A 44 -5.71 22.49 -9.46
C ALA A 44 -4.69 22.57 -10.62
N LEU A 45 -3.60 23.32 -10.45
CA LEU A 45 -2.56 23.47 -11.49
C LEU A 45 -1.60 22.26 -11.57
N TYR A 46 -1.67 21.33 -10.63
CA TYR A 46 -0.81 20.15 -10.63
C TYR A 46 -1.41 18.99 -11.42
N THR A 47 -0.54 18.22 -12.09
CA THR A 47 -0.92 16.93 -12.68
C THR A 47 -1.41 15.96 -11.59
N PRO A 48 -2.32 15.02 -11.89
CA PRO A 48 -2.85 14.07 -10.89
C PRO A 48 -1.75 13.35 -10.09
N SER A 49 -0.69 12.86 -10.76
CA SER A 49 0.43 12.19 -10.09
C SER A 49 1.20 13.11 -9.15
N LYS A 50 1.31 14.41 -9.49
CA LYS A 50 1.96 15.41 -8.63
C LYS A 50 1.07 15.73 -7.42
N ARG A 51 -0.25 15.87 -7.61
CA ARG A 51 -1.21 16.05 -6.51
C ARG A 51 -1.13 14.91 -5.51
N MET A 52 -1.14 13.66 -5.99
CA MET A 52 -0.99 12.48 -5.13
C MET A 52 0.33 12.49 -4.35
N ARG A 53 1.46 12.78 -5.01
CA ARG A 53 2.76 12.87 -4.32
C ARG A 53 2.78 14.01 -3.28
N MET A 54 2.10 15.11 -3.54
CA MET A 54 1.98 16.22 -2.59
C MET A 54 1.12 15.85 -1.39
N MET A 55 -0.02 15.20 -1.62
CA MET A 55 -0.90 14.68 -0.57
C MET A 55 -0.15 13.68 0.32
N ILE A 56 0.54 12.69 -0.28
CA ILE A 56 1.37 11.73 0.45
C ILE A 56 2.46 12.45 1.24
N SER A 57 3.15 13.43 0.64
CA SER A 57 4.17 14.19 1.35
C SER A 57 3.62 15.02 2.50
N ALA A 58 2.40 15.56 2.40
CA ALA A 58 1.76 16.34 3.45
C ALA A 58 1.30 15.43 4.60
N LEU A 59 0.65 14.32 4.28
CA LEU A 59 0.27 13.28 5.25
C LEU A 59 1.49 12.69 5.96
N GLY A 60 2.59 12.43 5.24
CA GLY A 60 3.83 11.94 5.83
C GLY A 60 4.50 12.95 6.78
N GLY A 61 4.17 14.24 6.66
CA GLY A 61 4.68 15.29 7.53
C GLY A 61 3.84 15.54 8.78
N THR A 62 2.60 15.02 8.86
CA THR A 62 1.76 15.15 10.06
C THR A 62 1.96 13.95 10.98
N SER A 63 1.98 14.17 12.29
CA SER A 63 2.12 13.06 13.27
C SER A 63 0.96 12.07 13.20
N SER A 64 -0.24 12.55 12.84
CA SER A 64 -1.44 11.73 12.71
C SER A 64 -1.60 11.13 11.31
N GLY A 65 -0.99 11.66 10.26
CA GLY A 65 -1.13 11.14 8.89
C GLY A 65 0.01 10.22 8.48
N SER A 66 1.16 10.30 9.16
CA SER A 66 2.35 9.57 8.77
C SER A 66 2.16 8.06 8.83
N PHE A 67 1.31 7.56 9.72
CA PHE A 67 1.04 6.12 9.85
C PHE A 67 0.41 5.51 8.58
N LEU A 68 -0.36 6.30 7.81
CA LEU A 68 -1.00 5.81 6.59
C LEU A 68 -0.01 5.50 5.47
N ILE A 69 1.19 6.06 5.55
CA ILE A 69 2.19 6.00 4.47
C ILE A 69 3.47 5.31 4.96
N SER A 70 3.78 5.43 6.25
CA SER A 70 4.94 4.79 6.84
C SER A 70 4.69 3.31 7.04
N LYS A 71 5.66 2.48 6.67
CA LYS A 71 5.72 1.07 7.09
C LYS A 71 6.14 0.89 8.56
N ALA A 72 6.27 2.00 9.30
CA ALA A 72 6.65 1.94 10.69
C ALA A 72 5.52 1.28 11.50
N PRO A 73 5.84 0.34 12.40
CA PRO A 73 4.82 -0.33 13.19
C PRO A 73 4.10 0.68 14.08
N VAL A 74 2.77 0.59 14.11
CA VAL A 74 1.95 1.41 15.02
C VAL A 74 2.31 1.03 16.45
N THR A 75 2.64 2.03 17.27
CA THR A 75 3.00 1.85 18.67
C THR A 75 1.85 2.30 19.57
N SER A 76 1.90 1.97 20.87
CA SER A 76 0.91 2.45 21.83
C SER A 76 0.92 3.97 22.03
N GLN A 77 1.99 4.65 21.60
CA GLN A 77 2.09 6.11 21.61
C GLN A 77 1.51 6.75 20.34
N SER A 78 1.22 5.94 19.31
CA SER A 78 0.53 6.40 18.12
C SER A 78 -0.94 6.59 18.48
N HIS A 79 -1.43 7.82 18.34
CA HIS A 79 -2.85 8.14 18.54
C HIS A 79 -3.40 8.79 17.27
N ILE A 80 -4.58 8.36 16.84
CA ILE A 80 -5.33 9.10 15.83
C ILE A 80 -5.92 10.34 16.49
N ALA A 81 -6.01 11.44 15.75
CA ALA A 81 -6.82 12.56 16.16
C ALA A 81 -8.27 12.11 16.40
N ALA A 82 -8.92 12.68 17.42
CA ALA A 82 -10.33 12.44 17.68
C ALA A 82 -11.17 12.84 16.44
N PRO A 83 -12.25 12.12 16.14
CA PRO A 83 -13.13 12.48 15.04
C PRO A 83 -13.65 13.91 15.23
N VAL A 84 -13.59 14.70 14.16
CA VAL A 84 -14.12 16.07 14.18
C VAL A 84 -15.62 15.97 14.01
N LEU A 85 -16.36 16.12 15.11
CA LEU A 85 -17.81 16.17 15.09
C LEU A 85 -18.24 17.58 14.72
N GLU A 86 -18.57 17.76 13.45
CA GLU A 86 -19.12 19.01 12.95
C GLU A 86 -20.53 19.24 13.51
N ARG A 87 -20.88 20.51 13.74
CA ARG A 87 -22.21 20.87 14.25
C ARG A 87 -23.27 20.67 13.16
N PRO A 88 -24.48 20.20 13.50
CA PRO A 88 -25.53 20.06 12.52
C PRO A 88 -25.86 21.41 11.88
N LEU A 89 -25.95 21.42 10.56
CA LEU A 89 -26.37 22.61 9.81
C LEU A 89 -27.83 22.95 10.14
N PRO A 90 -28.19 24.25 10.17
CA PRO A 90 -29.57 24.67 10.41
C PRO A 90 -30.49 24.02 9.38
N MET A 91 -31.70 23.63 9.80
CA MET A 91 -32.67 23.03 8.88
C MET A 91 -33.15 24.08 7.86
N PRO A 92 -33.45 23.66 6.61
CA PRO A 92 -34.14 24.52 5.66
C PRO A 92 -35.46 25.00 6.25
N ASN A 93 -35.86 26.24 5.97
CA ASN A 93 -37.18 26.72 6.33
C ASN A 93 -38.23 26.12 5.38
N TRP A 94 -38.90 25.06 5.83
CA TRP A 94 -39.95 24.38 5.07
C TRP A 94 -41.31 25.09 5.15
N ASP A 95 -41.48 26.04 6.07
CA ASP A 95 -42.74 26.75 6.27
C ASP A 95 -43.16 27.52 5.02
N LEU A 96 -42.19 27.95 4.20
CA LEU A 96 -42.40 28.59 2.90
C LEU A 96 -43.18 27.74 1.89
N LEU A 97 -43.20 26.42 2.06
CA LEU A 97 -44.02 25.51 1.24
C LEU A 97 -45.45 25.40 1.77
N CYS A 98 -45.65 25.62 3.07
CA CYS A 98 -46.95 25.53 3.73
C CYS A 98 -47.74 26.84 3.69
N GLU A 99 -47.06 27.98 3.50
CA GLU A 99 -47.65 29.32 3.48
C GLU A 99 -48.68 29.59 2.37
N SER A 100 -49.01 28.63 1.49
CA SER A 100 -49.90 28.93 0.37
C SER A 100 -50.74 27.75 -0.06
N ARG A 101 -52.05 27.85 0.19
CA ARG A 101 -53.01 27.03 -0.53
C ARG A 101 -53.15 27.55 -1.95
N PRO A 102 -53.41 26.66 -2.94
CA PRO A 102 -53.59 27.08 -4.32
C PRO A 102 -54.71 28.11 -4.49
N GLU A 103 -55.74 28.09 -3.62
CA GLU A 103 -56.87 29.03 -3.60
C GLU A 103 -56.44 30.48 -3.31
N ASP A 104 -55.36 30.69 -2.54
CA ASP A 104 -54.89 32.03 -2.19
C ASP A 104 -54.10 32.68 -3.34
N ILE A 105 -53.66 31.90 -4.32
CA ILE A 105 -52.77 32.39 -5.39
C ILE A 105 -53.52 33.29 -6.38
N GLU A 106 -54.80 33.01 -6.62
CA GLU A 106 -55.62 33.73 -7.59
C GLU A 106 -55.99 35.15 -7.13
N THR A 107 -55.95 35.41 -5.83
CA THR A 107 -56.29 36.72 -5.23
C THR A 107 -55.08 37.62 -4.97
N LEU A 108 -53.85 37.11 -5.17
CA LEU A 108 -52.62 37.86 -4.90
C LEU A 108 -52.35 38.92 -5.97
N SER A 109 -51.90 40.09 -5.52
CA SER A 109 -51.39 41.13 -6.43
C SER A 109 -50.09 40.68 -7.12
N ALA A 110 -49.84 41.17 -8.33
CA ALA A 110 -48.62 40.87 -9.08
C ALA A 110 -47.33 41.20 -8.32
N GLN A 111 -47.34 42.22 -7.46
CA GLN A 111 -46.21 42.57 -6.59
C GLN A 111 -45.97 41.50 -5.53
N SER A 112 -47.03 41.04 -4.84
CA SER A 112 -46.94 39.97 -3.84
C SER A 112 -46.41 38.67 -4.43
N LEU A 113 -46.82 38.35 -5.66
CA LEU A 113 -46.33 37.17 -6.37
C LEU A 113 -44.82 37.28 -6.66
N ARG A 114 -44.33 38.44 -7.09
CA ARG A 114 -42.88 38.67 -7.32
C ARG A 114 -42.07 38.55 -6.03
N GLU A 115 -42.56 39.13 -4.93
CA GLU A 115 -41.90 39.01 -3.63
C GLU A 115 -41.82 37.56 -3.17
N ARG A 116 -42.90 36.80 -3.36
CA ARG A 116 -42.94 35.37 -3.06
C ARG A 116 -41.94 34.59 -3.90
N VAL A 117 -41.89 34.83 -5.22
CA VAL A 117 -40.88 34.21 -6.10
C VAL A 117 -39.47 34.53 -5.61
N ASN A 118 -39.17 35.77 -5.28
CA ASN A 118 -37.86 36.16 -4.75
C ASN A 118 -37.51 35.45 -3.43
N LYS A 119 -38.47 35.32 -2.51
CA LYS A 119 -38.31 34.59 -1.24
C LYS A 119 -38.03 33.11 -1.50
N LEU A 120 -38.79 32.46 -2.39
CA LEU A 120 -38.61 31.06 -2.77
C LEU A 120 -37.27 30.83 -3.47
N THR A 121 -36.88 31.69 -4.41
CA THR A 121 -35.56 31.61 -5.08
C THR A 121 -34.42 31.75 -4.07
N SER A 122 -34.52 32.69 -3.12
CA SER A 122 -33.52 32.88 -2.06
C SER A 122 -33.48 31.71 -1.08
N ALA A 123 -34.62 31.08 -0.79
CA ALA A 123 -34.68 29.87 0.03
C ALA A 123 -34.08 28.66 -0.70
N LEU A 124 -34.38 28.51 -1.98
CA LEU A 124 -33.81 27.46 -2.84
C LEU A 124 -32.29 27.58 -2.89
N ALA A 125 -31.74 28.76 -3.15
CA ALA A 125 -30.29 29.00 -3.17
C ALA A 125 -29.62 28.62 -1.83
N ARG A 126 -30.24 29.01 -0.70
CA ARG A 126 -29.76 28.61 0.64
C ARG A 126 -29.82 27.10 0.86
N SER A 127 -30.90 26.44 0.43
CA SER A 127 -31.01 24.97 0.54
C SER A 127 -29.97 24.25 -0.30
N GLN A 128 -29.63 24.76 -1.49
CA GLN A 128 -28.57 24.20 -2.32
C GLN A 128 -27.21 24.33 -1.63
N GLN A 129 -26.91 25.49 -1.04
CA GLN A 129 -25.69 25.68 -0.25
C GLN A 129 -25.64 24.73 0.96
N GLN A 130 -26.77 24.54 1.65
CA GLN A 130 -26.86 23.59 2.77
C GLN A 130 -26.64 22.15 2.32
N LEU A 131 -27.17 21.74 1.16
CA LEU A 131 -26.95 20.40 0.60
C LEU A 131 -25.48 20.17 0.30
N LEU A 132 -24.83 21.09 -0.42
CA LEU A 132 -23.40 21.01 -0.72
C LEU A 132 -22.56 20.94 0.55
N ALA A 133 -22.90 21.76 1.56
CA ALA A 133 -22.23 21.71 2.85
C ALA A 133 -22.42 20.33 3.51
N ARG A 134 -23.65 19.80 3.58
CA ARG A 134 -23.96 18.47 4.15
C ARG A 134 -23.22 17.35 3.44
N GLU A 135 -23.16 17.37 2.12
CA GLU A 135 -22.40 16.40 1.32
C GLU A 135 -20.93 16.40 1.73
N GLY A 136 -20.33 17.59 1.88
CA GLY A 136 -18.97 17.75 2.41
C GLY A 136 -18.80 17.19 3.83
N MET A 137 -19.75 17.42 4.74
CA MET A 137 -19.71 16.86 6.11
C MET A 137 -19.74 15.32 6.09
N ILE A 138 -20.60 14.74 5.24
CA ILE A 138 -20.75 13.28 5.10
C ILE A 138 -19.48 12.68 4.53
N GLU A 139 -18.90 13.29 3.48
CA GLU A 139 -17.63 12.88 2.90
C GLU A 139 -16.50 12.91 3.94
N ALA A 140 -16.40 14.00 4.71
CA ALA A 140 -15.41 14.13 5.77
C ALA A 140 -15.59 13.08 6.87
N ALA A 141 -16.83 12.82 7.31
CA ALA A 141 -17.13 11.78 8.30
C ALA A 141 -16.76 10.38 7.80
N ASN A 142 -17.10 10.06 6.55
CA ASN A 142 -16.74 8.78 5.94
C ASN A 142 -15.22 8.62 5.80
N ALA A 143 -14.51 9.68 5.40
CA ALA A 143 -13.05 9.67 5.34
C ALA A 143 -12.43 9.40 6.72
N GLN A 144 -12.95 10.02 7.78
CA GLN A 144 -12.51 9.76 9.15
C GLN A 144 -12.73 8.30 9.56
N LEU A 145 -13.90 7.72 9.25
CA LEU A 145 -14.19 6.31 9.55
C LEU A 145 -13.22 5.36 8.85
N VAL A 146 -12.90 5.59 7.57
CA VAL A 146 -11.93 4.77 6.84
C VAL A 146 -10.55 4.86 7.48
N VAL A 147 -10.09 6.07 7.83
CA VAL A 147 -8.79 6.27 8.50
C VAL A 147 -8.75 5.58 9.86
N GLN A 148 -9.83 5.66 10.64
CA GLN A 148 -9.93 4.97 11.93
C GLN A 148 -9.89 3.46 11.77
N ASN A 149 -10.62 2.91 10.80
CA ASN A 149 -10.65 1.47 10.55
C ASN A 149 -9.27 0.94 10.14
N ILE A 150 -8.57 1.63 9.23
CA ILE A 150 -7.20 1.26 8.82
C ILE A 150 -6.27 1.21 10.04
N PHE A 151 -6.33 2.23 10.89
CA PHE A 151 -5.50 2.28 12.08
C PHE A 151 -5.80 1.17 13.08
N VAL A 152 -7.08 0.85 13.32
CA VAL A 152 -7.49 -0.28 14.17
C VAL A 152 -6.96 -1.59 13.59
N GLY A 153 -7.04 -1.78 12.28
CA GLY A 153 -6.42 -2.90 11.58
C GLY A 153 -4.92 -3.01 11.88
N MET A 154 -4.18 -1.93 11.68
CA MET A 154 -2.74 -1.90 11.97
C MET A 154 -2.40 -2.18 13.44
N GLN A 155 -3.22 -1.68 14.39
CA GLN A 155 -3.05 -2.00 15.81
C GLN A 155 -3.31 -3.48 16.10
N SER A 156 -4.36 -4.04 15.52
CA SER A 156 -4.71 -5.46 15.69
C SER A 156 -3.60 -6.37 15.16
N GLU A 157 -3.04 -6.07 13.99
CA GLU A 157 -1.89 -6.78 13.43
C GLU A 157 -0.65 -6.67 14.33
N ALA A 158 -0.37 -5.47 14.84
CA ALA A 158 0.76 -5.24 15.74
C ALA A 158 0.60 -5.99 17.07
N LEU A 159 -0.62 -6.09 17.60
CA LEU A 159 -0.94 -6.87 18.79
C LEU A 159 -0.81 -8.37 18.52
N HIS A 160 -1.40 -8.86 17.44
CA HIS A 160 -1.30 -10.26 17.02
C HIS A 160 0.16 -10.68 16.80
N ALA A 161 0.98 -9.85 16.15
CA ALA A 161 2.40 -10.10 15.99
C ALA A 161 3.16 -10.16 17.33
N LYS A 162 2.74 -9.41 18.34
CA LYS A 162 3.32 -9.47 19.69
C LYS A 162 2.84 -10.71 20.45
N GLU A 163 1.57 -11.06 20.32
CA GLU A 163 0.98 -12.25 20.95
C GLU A 163 1.57 -13.53 20.38
N THR A 164 1.67 -13.67 19.06
CA THR A 164 2.31 -14.82 18.40
C THR A 164 3.81 -14.93 18.71
N LYS A 165 4.53 -13.81 18.83
CA LYS A 165 5.93 -13.84 19.30
C LYS A 165 6.04 -14.30 20.75
N LYS A 166 5.13 -13.86 21.62
CA LYS A 166 5.07 -14.29 23.01
C LYS A 166 4.63 -15.75 23.12
N SER A 167 3.68 -16.20 22.32
CA SER A 167 3.24 -17.60 22.29
C SER A 167 4.40 -18.49 21.86
N LYS A 168 5.09 -18.20 20.74
CA LYS A 168 6.28 -18.96 20.32
C LYS A 168 7.39 -19.00 21.37
N LYS A 169 7.63 -17.88 22.09
CA LYS A 169 8.60 -17.85 23.18
C LYS A 169 8.14 -18.64 24.41
N ARG A 170 6.84 -18.58 24.73
CA ARG A 170 6.23 -19.31 25.85
C ARG A 170 6.03 -20.78 25.52
N GLU A 171 5.81 -21.15 24.27
CA GLU A 171 5.67 -22.51 23.76
C GLU A 171 6.98 -23.26 23.88
N LYS A 172 8.12 -22.61 23.62
CA LYS A 172 9.45 -23.12 24.03
C LYS A 172 9.61 -23.33 25.54
N VAL A 173 8.73 -22.76 26.36
CA VAL A 173 8.69 -22.90 27.83
C VAL A 173 7.42 -23.67 28.28
N LYS A 174 6.54 -24.08 27.36
CA LYS A 174 5.39 -24.92 27.66
C LYS A 174 5.90 -26.35 27.75
N VAL A 175 6.55 -26.66 28.87
CA VAL A 175 6.70 -28.03 29.35
C VAL A 175 5.30 -28.62 29.68
N LEU A 176 4.25 -27.79 29.68
CA LEU A 176 2.88 -28.19 30.02
C LEU A 176 1.90 -27.58 29.01
N ALA A 177 1.47 -28.37 28.03
CA ALA A 177 0.54 -27.96 26.96
C ALA A 177 -0.79 -27.38 27.50
N ASP A 178 -1.25 -27.85 28.68
CA ASP A 178 -2.55 -27.49 29.25
C ASP A 178 -2.51 -26.45 30.38
N GLY A 179 -1.33 -25.90 30.72
CA GLY A 179 -1.18 -24.96 31.84
C GLY A 179 -1.48 -25.53 33.23
N LYS A 180 -1.76 -26.84 33.34
CA LYS A 180 -1.88 -27.58 34.61
C LYS A 180 -0.52 -28.17 34.97
N GLY A 181 -0.09 -28.05 36.22
CA GLY A 181 1.10 -28.73 36.72
C GLY A 181 0.94 -30.24 36.58
N ARG A 182 1.69 -30.87 35.68
CA ARG A 182 1.77 -32.33 35.55
C ARG A 182 3.03 -32.84 36.25
N HIS A 183 2.95 -34.01 36.85
CA HIS A 183 4.13 -34.69 37.39
C HIS A 183 5.00 -35.19 36.22
N LEU A 184 6.28 -34.81 36.21
CA LEU A 184 7.23 -35.14 35.13
C LEU A 184 7.49 -36.65 34.95
N THR A 185 7.09 -37.47 35.92
CA THR A 185 7.22 -38.93 35.91
C THR A 185 5.97 -39.65 35.43
N ASP A 186 4.89 -38.93 35.12
CA ASP A 186 3.65 -39.57 34.69
C ASP A 186 3.80 -40.16 33.28
N LEU A 187 3.26 -41.36 33.05
CA LEU A 187 3.41 -42.07 31.77
C LEU A 187 2.76 -41.30 30.63
N GLU A 188 1.63 -40.62 30.91
CA GLU A 188 0.95 -39.77 29.94
C GLU A 188 1.82 -38.61 29.45
N PHE A 189 2.69 -38.07 30.32
CA PHE A 189 3.61 -37.01 29.95
C PHE A 189 4.70 -37.53 29.01
N ILE A 190 5.28 -38.70 29.30
CA ILE A 190 6.29 -39.33 28.45
C ILE A 190 5.73 -39.62 27.06
N ASP A 191 4.51 -40.18 26.97
CA ASP A 191 3.83 -40.45 25.71
C ASP A 191 3.53 -39.16 24.93
N SER A 192 3.10 -38.10 25.60
CA SER A 192 2.85 -36.81 24.95
C SER A 192 4.12 -36.20 24.36
N LEU A 193 5.24 -36.29 25.07
CA LEU A 193 6.54 -35.79 24.62
C LEU A 193 7.09 -36.62 23.46
N ALA A 194 6.88 -37.94 23.48
CA ALA A 194 7.24 -38.82 22.36
C ALA A 194 6.43 -38.49 21.10
N ARG A 195 5.12 -38.22 21.21
CA ARG A 195 4.28 -37.78 20.08
C ARG A 195 4.74 -36.44 19.51
N GLU A 196 5.00 -35.46 20.36
CA GLU A 196 5.46 -34.14 19.92
C GLU A 196 6.83 -34.22 19.23
N GLN A 197 7.74 -35.08 19.71
CA GLN A 197 9.01 -35.33 19.03
C GLN A 197 8.82 -36.03 17.69
N ALA A 198 7.93 -37.01 17.60
CA ALA A 198 7.61 -37.71 16.35
C ALA A 198 6.98 -36.76 15.31
N GLU A 199 6.08 -35.88 15.74
CA GLU A 199 5.47 -34.86 14.89
C GLU A 199 6.50 -33.85 14.39
N LYS A 200 7.38 -33.34 15.26
CA LYS A 200 8.50 -32.48 14.85
C LYS A 200 9.43 -33.16 13.84
N ALA A 201 9.76 -34.43 14.06
CA ALA A 201 10.58 -35.20 13.13
C ALA A 201 9.88 -35.40 11.77
N ALA A 202 8.56 -35.65 11.77
CA ALA A 202 7.76 -35.76 10.55
C ALA A 202 7.69 -34.42 9.79
N ASP A 203 7.51 -33.30 10.49
CA ASP A 203 7.52 -31.95 9.91
C ASP A 203 8.88 -31.59 9.31
N GLU A 204 9.98 -31.92 10.00
CA GLU A 204 11.33 -31.70 9.50
C GLU A 204 11.63 -32.58 8.28
N ALA A 205 11.21 -33.84 8.29
CA ALA A 205 11.29 -34.73 7.13
C ALA A 205 10.49 -34.18 5.94
N ALA A 206 9.24 -33.76 6.15
CA ALA A 206 8.41 -33.18 5.11
C ALA A 206 9.00 -31.88 4.54
N LYS A 207 9.62 -31.03 5.37
CA LYS A 207 10.34 -29.83 4.91
C LYS A 207 11.58 -30.19 4.08
N ALA A 208 12.33 -31.21 4.49
CA ALA A 208 13.49 -31.70 3.76
C ALA A 208 13.08 -32.27 2.39
N ASP A 209 11.99 -33.02 2.32
CA ASP A 209 11.48 -33.59 1.06
C ASP A 209 10.96 -32.50 0.12
N ARG A 210 10.25 -31.49 0.64
CA ARG A 210 9.85 -30.31 -0.15
C ARG A 210 11.06 -29.53 -0.67
N ALA A 211 12.13 -29.42 0.11
CA ALA A 211 13.35 -28.74 -0.32
C ALA A 211 14.04 -29.50 -1.47
N LYS A 212 14.17 -30.83 -1.34
CA LYS A 212 14.70 -31.70 -2.40
C LYS A 212 13.86 -31.61 -3.67
N ALA A 213 12.53 -31.72 -3.57
CA ALA A 213 11.64 -31.61 -4.73
C ALA A 213 11.79 -30.27 -5.48
N ARG A 214 11.99 -29.15 -4.75
CA ARG A 214 12.26 -27.84 -5.36
C ARG A 214 13.62 -27.78 -6.05
N GLU A 215 14.63 -28.44 -5.49
CA GLU A 215 15.97 -28.52 -6.09
C GLU A 215 15.95 -29.37 -7.36
N ASP A 216 15.30 -30.54 -7.32
CA ASP A 216 15.10 -31.42 -8.47
C ASP A 216 14.31 -30.74 -9.59
N MET A 217 13.26 -29.99 -9.25
CA MET A 217 12.50 -29.22 -10.23
C MET A 217 13.34 -28.07 -10.83
N ARG A 218 14.24 -27.46 -10.04
CA ARG A 218 15.16 -26.42 -10.53
C ARG A 218 16.21 -26.99 -11.48
N SER A 219 16.81 -28.14 -11.14
CA SER A 219 17.79 -28.82 -12.01
C SER A 219 17.15 -29.30 -13.30
N ALA A 220 15.96 -29.92 -13.24
CA ALA A 220 15.21 -30.34 -14.42
C ALA A 220 14.86 -29.16 -15.36
N LYS A 221 14.49 -28.00 -14.80
CA LYS A 221 14.25 -26.77 -15.57
C LYS A 221 15.54 -26.26 -16.24
N ALA A 222 16.67 -26.30 -15.54
CA ALA A 222 17.97 -25.87 -16.07
C ALA A 222 18.42 -26.75 -17.25
N GLU A 223 18.37 -28.08 -17.11
CA GLU A 223 18.73 -29.01 -18.19
C GLU A 223 17.87 -28.82 -19.44
N LEU A 224 16.57 -28.60 -19.26
CA LEU A 224 15.65 -28.38 -20.37
C LEU A 224 15.90 -27.04 -21.07
N GLU A 225 16.31 -26.01 -20.32
CA GLU A 225 16.73 -24.73 -20.90
C GLU A 225 18.03 -24.86 -21.70
N GLU A 226 19.01 -25.62 -21.22
CA GLU A 226 20.27 -25.89 -21.93
C GLU A 226 20.03 -26.64 -23.23
N ARG A 227 19.22 -27.72 -23.21
CA ARG A 227 18.83 -28.44 -24.43
C ARG A 227 18.13 -27.52 -25.43
N TRP A 228 17.29 -26.61 -24.95
CA TRP A 228 16.62 -25.63 -25.81
C TRP A 228 17.58 -24.60 -26.42
N LYS A 229 18.60 -24.17 -25.67
CA LYS A 229 19.67 -23.30 -26.18
C LYS A 229 20.45 -24.00 -27.31
N GLN A 230 20.81 -25.27 -27.13
CA GLN A 230 21.47 -26.08 -28.15
C GLN A 230 20.62 -26.23 -29.41
N MET A 231 19.35 -26.63 -29.29
CA MET A 231 18.43 -26.73 -30.44
C MET A 231 18.26 -25.41 -31.20
N LYS A 232 18.26 -24.26 -30.50
CA LYS A 232 18.23 -22.94 -31.15
C LYS A 232 19.52 -22.68 -31.94
N ALA A 233 20.67 -22.99 -31.37
CA ALA A 233 21.95 -22.83 -32.03
C ALA A 233 22.04 -23.70 -33.30
N ASP A 234 21.64 -24.97 -33.21
CA ASP A 234 21.61 -25.89 -34.35
C ASP A 234 20.66 -25.41 -35.45
N HIS A 235 19.49 -24.90 -35.07
CA HIS A 235 18.53 -24.35 -36.04
C HIS A 235 19.09 -23.10 -36.74
N LEU A 236 19.77 -22.21 -36.01
CA LEU A 236 20.42 -21.04 -36.60
C LEU A 236 21.52 -21.45 -37.60
N GLN A 237 22.34 -22.45 -37.25
CA GLN A 237 23.34 -22.99 -38.17
C GLN A 237 22.69 -23.65 -39.41
N ALA A 238 21.59 -24.39 -39.22
CA ALA A 238 20.86 -25.00 -40.33
C ALA A 238 20.24 -23.95 -41.27
N VAL A 239 19.71 -22.85 -40.73
CA VAL A 239 19.19 -21.73 -41.51
C VAL A 239 20.30 -21.02 -42.27
N ALA A 240 21.45 -20.76 -41.64
CA ALA A 240 22.60 -20.15 -42.32
C ALA A 240 23.10 -21.03 -43.48
N ARG A 241 23.23 -22.34 -43.27
CA ARG A 241 23.59 -23.29 -44.34
C ARG A 241 22.56 -23.28 -45.47
N TRP A 242 21.27 -23.30 -45.13
CA TRP A 242 20.19 -23.23 -46.13
C TRP A 242 20.25 -21.92 -46.93
N GLU A 243 20.47 -20.78 -46.29
CA GLU A 243 20.60 -19.48 -46.96
C GLU A 243 21.78 -19.48 -47.94
N THR A 244 22.95 -20.00 -47.53
CA THR A 244 24.11 -20.13 -48.43
C THR A 244 23.77 -21.01 -49.64
N GLN A 245 23.13 -22.17 -49.45
CA GLN A 245 22.72 -23.05 -50.56
C GLN A 245 21.72 -22.37 -51.49
N CYS A 246 20.72 -21.66 -50.95
CA CYS A 246 19.76 -20.91 -51.74
C CYS A 246 20.43 -19.80 -52.56
N THR A 247 21.40 -19.09 -51.99
CA THR A 247 22.15 -18.07 -52.71
C THR A 247 22.96 -18.66 -53.86
N THR A 248 23.63 -19.80 -53.65
CA THR A 248 24.39 -20.51 -54.69
C THR A 248 23.48 -21.02 -55.82
N LEU A 249 22.33 -21.63 -55.50
CA LEU A 249 21.38 -22.12 -56.51
C LEU A 249 20.74 -20.97 -57.31
N THR A 250 20.45 -19.85 -56.65
CA THR A 250 19.90 -18.67 -57.33
C THR A 250 20.93 -18.07 -58.29
N ALA A 251 22.21 -17.99 -57.89
CA ALA A 251 23.30 -17.56 -58.78
C ALA A 251 23.50 -18.51 -59.98
N GLY A 252 23.20 -19.81 -59.81
CA GLY A 252 23.20 -20.81 -60.88
C GLY A 252 21.96 -20.82 -61.79
N GLY A 253 21.02 -19.87 -61.63
CA GLY A 253 19.82 -19.77 -62.47
C GLY A 253 18.66 -20.71 -62.10
N ALA A 254 18.71 -21.34 -60.92
CA ALA A 254 17.61 -22.19 -60.44
C ALA A 254 16.32 -21.37 -60.26
N ARG A 255 15.17 -21.95 -60.64
CA ARG A 255 13.86 -21.30 -60.47
C ARG A 255 13.44 -21.35 -58.99
N LYS A 256 12.67 -20.36 -58.53
CA LYS A 256 12.17 -20.27 -57.14
C LYS A 256 11.48 -21.54 -56.62
N LYS A 257 10.86 -22.34 -57.50
CA LYS A 257 10.16 -23.58 -57.13
C LYS A 257 11.12 -24.74 -56.81
N ASP A 258 12.36 -24.66 -57.29
CA ASP A 258 13.37 -25.71 -57.13
C ASP A 258 14.31 -25.44 -55.95
N LEU A 259 14.13 -24.32 -55.22
CA LEU A 259 14.90 -24.06 -54.01
C LEU A 259 14.50 -25.03 -52.89
N PRO A 260 15.47 -25.47 -52.07
CA PRO A 260 15.19 -26.31 -50.92
C PRO A 260 14.23 -25.59 -49.97
N LYS A 261 13.36 -26.35 -49.30
CA LYS A 261 12.44 -25.80 -48.29
C LYS A 261 13.23 -25.33 -47.07
N LYS A 262 12.81 -24.19 -46.50
CA LYS A 262 13.44 -23.64 -45.28
C LYS A 262 13.34 -24.67 -44.13
N PRO A 263 14.42 -24.86 -43.35
CA PRO A 263 14.39 -25.74 -42.18
C PRO A 263 13.23 -25.38 -41.24
N LYS A 264 12.46 -26.38 -40.80
CA LYS A 264 11.38 -26.19 -39.83
C LYS A 264 11.98 -25.99 -38.43
N ARG A 265 11.44 -25.03 -37.67
CA ARG A 265 11.84 -24.78 -36.29
C ARG A 265 11.31 -25.87 -35.36
N ALA A 266 12.17 -26.48 -34.55
CA ALA A 266 11.75 -27.42 -33.53
C ALA A 266 10.86 -26.73 -32.47
N LYS A 267 9.86 -27.44 -31.96
CA LYS A 267 9.02 -26.96 -30.85
C LYS A 267 9.83 -26.96 -29.56
N LYS A 268 9.57 -25.99 -28.67
CA LYS A 268 10.21 -25.94 -27.35
C LYS A 268 9.79 -27.18 -26.56
N PRO A 269 10.73 -27.95 -25.97
CA PRO A 269 10.39 -29.01 -25.03
C PRO A 269 9.56 -28.41 -23.90
N GLN A 270 8.50 -29.10 -23.51
CA GLN A 270 7.69 -28.73 -22.36
C GLN A 270 7.98 -29.76 -21.27
N LEU A 271 8.21 -29.28 -20.04
CA LEU A 271 8.10 -30.17 -18.88
C LEU A 271 6.66 -30.64 -18.85
N GLU A 272 6.49 -31.95 -18.73
CA GLU A 272 5.18 -32.54 -18.45
C GLU A 272 4.66 -31.82 -17.21
N LYS A 273 3.51 -31.15 -17.34
CA LYS A 273 2.87 -30.52 -16.20
C LYS A 273 2.45 -31.67 -15.31
N VAL A 274 3.30 -32.01 -14.34
CA VAL A 274 2.81 -32.67 -13.14
C VAL A 274 1.76 -31.70 -12.64
N ASP A 275 0.49 -32.14 -12.59
CA ASP A 275 -0.57 -31.39 -11.94
C ASP A 275 -0.12 -31.22 -10.49
N GLU A 276 0.63 -30.15 -10.24
CA GLU A 276 0.79 -29.53 -8.94
C GLU A 276 -0.62 -29.10 -8.57
N SER A 277 -1.38 -30.03 -8.01
CA SER A 277 -2.57 -29.72 -7.24
C SER A 277 -2.12 -28.65 -6.26
N ASP A 278 -2.61 -27.43 -6.48
CA ASP A 278 -2.38 -26.26 -5.64
C ASP A 278 -2.72 -26.59 -4.19
N ASP A 279 -1.75 -27.17 -3.48
CA ASP A 279 -1.74 -27.26 -2.04
C ASP A 279 -1.12 -25.95 -1.52
N GLU A 280 -1.65 -24.82 -2.00
CA GLU A 280 -1.70 -23.58 -1.23
C GLU A 280 -2.73 -23.74 -0.10
N SER A 281 -2.57 -24.78 0.72
CA SER A 281 -3.02 -24.73 2.09
C SER A 281 -2.03 -23.85 2.84
N ASP A 282 -2.20 -22.53 2.66
CA ASP A 282 -1.73 -21.53 3.60
C ASP A 282 -2.30 -21.95 4.96
N GLY A 283 -1.47 -22.65 5.73
CA GLY A 283 -1.70 -23.02 7.11
C GLY A 283 -1.78 -21.75 7.95
N SER A 284 -2.86 -21.00 7.80
CA SER A 284 -3.45 -20.18 8.85
C SER A 284 -3.96 -21.14 9.92
N SER A 285 -3.01 -21.76 10.64
CA SER A 285 -3.25 -22.39 11.93
C SER A 285 -3.74 -21.27 12.85
N SER A 286 -5.06 -21.16 12.87
CA SER A 286 -5.83 -20.24 13.70
C SER A 286 -6.43 -21.12 14.79
N GLU A 287 -5.63 -21.39 15.80
CA GLU A 287 -6.12 -21.77 17.14
C GLU A 287 -6.31 -20.51 17.99
#